data_AF-A0A6P0IZK8-F1
#
_entry.id   AF-A0A6P0IZK8-F1
#
_cell.length_a   1.000
_cell.length_b   1.000
_cell.length_c   1.000
_cell.angle_alpha   90.00
_cell.angle_beta   90.00
_cell.angle_gamma   90.00
#
_symmetry.space_group_name_H-M   'P 1'
#
loop_
_entity.id
_entity.type
_entity.pdbx_description
1 polymer ?
#
loop_
_entity_poly.entity_id
_entity_poly.type
_entity_poly.pdbx_seq_one_letter_code
_entity_poly.pdbx_strand_id
1 'polypeptide(L)'
;MSKQNSAPSGAIRPETLMSELSIKKDAYYKDLNHLKIEAQTDSEGKAYLTLEQADQVRALRNHVNKTGKRSGFSNNSIVKADDSNLAKGSEATTSEIEGDVYVKPENPTDQFDVNNLMRSAAELKAYEMAVPDLVKRALADKMVWDDLPEDLQQKITDAEEAANPKYTPVSIADKLLAQSRGGS
;
A
#
# COMPACT_ATOMS: atom_id res chain seq x y z
N MET A 1 -31.55 30.23 5.62
CA MET A 1 -30.07 30.06 5.54
C MET A 1 -29.81 28.56 5.46
N SER A 2 -29.61 28.03 4.24
CA SER A 2 -29.52 26.58 3.98
C SER A 2 -28.13 26.05 4.32
N LYS A 3 -28.00 25.26 5.39
CA LYS A 3 -26.83 24.39 5.60
C LYS A 3 -27.18 23.02 5.03
N GLN A 4 -26.91 22.81 3.75
CA GLN A 4 -26.94 21.47 3.15
C GLN A 4 -25.69 20.72 3.62
N ASN A 5 -25.78 20.04 4.76
CA ASN A 5 -24.79 19.05 5.16
C ASN A 5 -25.14 17.72 4.49
N SER A 6 -24.78 17.58 3.22
CA SER A 6 -24.83 16.28 2.55
C SER A 6 -23.73 15.37 3.09
N ALA A 7 -24.00 14.08 3.25
CA ALA A 7 -22.98 13.10 3.61
C ALA A 7 -21.73 13.23 2.70
N PRO A 8 -20.51 13.23 3.26
CA PRO A 8 -19.29 13.30 2.47
C PRO A 8 -19.20 12.12 1.50
N SER A 9 -18.64 12.36 0.30
CA SER A 9 -18.37 11.34 -0.71
C SER A 9 -17.60 10.16 -0.09
N GLY A 10 -18.25 9.01 0.06
CA GLY A 10 -17.66 7.80 0.65
C GLY A 10 -18.10 7.49 2.09
N ALA A 11 -19.08 8.19 2.65
CA ALA A 11 -19.61 7.89 3.98
C ALA A 11 -20.20 6.46 4.06
N ILE A 12 -19.73 5.66 5.02
CA ILE A 12 -20.20 4.29 5.25
C ILE A 12 -21.27 4.31 6.34
N ARG A 13 -22.43 3.70 6.05
CA ARG A 13 -23.50 3.57 7.04
C ARG A 13 -23.19 2.43 8.02
N PRO A 14 -23.55 2.57 9.30
CA PRO A 14 -23.38 1.53 10.31
C PRO A 14 -23.93 0.16 9.88
N GLU A 15 -25.12 0.14 9.26
CA GLU A 15 -25.76 -1.11 8.82
C GLU A 15 -24.95 -1.84 7.73
N THR A 16 -24.37 -1.08 6.80
CA THR A 16 -23.49 -1.63 5.76
C THR A 16 -22.24 -2.24 6.37
N LEU A 17 -21.59 -1.54 7.30
CA LEU A 17 -20.37 -2.02 7.95
C LEU A 17 -20.63 -3.23 8.87
N MET A 18 -21.77 -3.24 9.56
CA MET A 18 -22.20 -4.38 10.38
C MET A 18 -22.43 -5.64 9.54
N SER A 19 -23.09 -5.48 8.38
CA SER A 19 -23.33 -6.58 7.45
C SER A 19 -22.02 -7.08 6.82
N GLU A 20 -21.13 -6.18 6.42
CA GLU A 20 -19.82 -6.50 5.84
C GLU A 20 -18.97 -7.34 6.80
N LEU A 21 -18.90 -6.92 8.06
CA LEU A 21 -18.11 -7.59 9.09
C LEU A 21 -18.84 -8.75 9.77
N SER A 22 -20.10 -9.03 9.37
CA SER A 22 -20.96 -10.04 9.99
C SER A 22 -21.03 -9.92 11.52
N ILE A 23 -21.14 -8.69 12.03
CA ILE A 23 -21.19 -8.39 13.47
C ILE A 23 -22.57 -7.94 13.91
N LYS A 24 -22.93 -8.31 15.15
CA LYS A 24 -24.17 -7.84 15.79
C LYS A 24 -24.02 -6.39 16.25
N LYS A 25 -25.16 -5.69 16.32
CA LYS A 25 -25.29 -4.31 16.79
C LYS A 25 -24.55 -4.03 18.11
N ASP A 26 -24.64 -4.94 19.08
CA ASP A 26 -23.93 -4.82 20.37
C ASP A 26 -22.40 -4.83 20.22
N ALA A 27 -21.86 -5.72 19.36
CA ALA A 27 -20.43 -5.76 19.11
C ALA A 27 -19.94 -4.49 18.41
N TYR A 28 -20.73 -3.99 17.45
CA TYR A 28 -20.44 -2.76 16.72
C TYR A 28 -20.30 -1.53 17.64
N TYR A 29 -21.26 -1.26 18.53
CA TYR A 29 -21.15 -0.10 19.43
C TYR A 29 -20.06 -0.28 20.49
N LYS A 30 -19.76 -1.51 20.92
CA LYS A 30 -18.60 -1.78 21.78
C LYS A 30 -17.29 -1.48 21.07
N ASP A 31 -17.21 -1.80 19.77
CA ASP A 31 -16.04 -1.54 18.94
C ASP A 31 -15.88 -0.03 18.71
N LEU A 32 -16.97 0.72 18.45
CA LEU A 32 -16.94 2.19 18.37
C LEU A 32 -16.51 2.86 19.67
N ASN A 33 -17.07 2.42 20.81
CA ASN A 33 -16.71 2.96 22.13
C ASN A 33 -15.23 2.69 22.46
N HIS A 34 -14.72 1.51 22.07
CA HIS A 34 -13.31 1.18 22.26
C HIS A 34 -12.39 2.06 21.42
N LEU A 35 -12.80 2.38 20.19
CA LEU A 35 -12.08 3.26 19.28
C LEU A 35 -12.31 4.76 19.57
N LYS A 36 -13.22 5.08 20.51
CA LYS A 36 -13.68 6.45 20.80
C LYS A 36 -14.15 7.19 19.52
N ILE A 37 -14.80 6.46 18.61
CA ILE A 37 -15.34 7.01 17.37
C ILE A 37 -16.76 7.48 17.62
N GLU A 38 -17.00 8.77 17.45
CA GLU A 38 -18.33 9.35 17.42
C GLU A 38 -18.88 9.31 15.99
N ALA A 39 -20.02 8.66 15.81
CA ALA A 39 -20.70 8.61 14.52
C ALA A 39 -21.36 9.97 14.24
N GLN A 40 -21.11 10.54 13.06
CA GLN A 40 -21.71 11.79 12.64
C GLN A 40 -23.10 11.55 12.04
N THR A 41 -24.00 12.52 12.13
CA THR A 41 -25.35 12.43 11.56
C THR A 41 -25.45 13.28 10.29
N ASP A 42 -25.98 12.68 9.22
CA ASP A 42 -26.29 13.39 7.98
C ASP A 42 -27.51 14.30 8.17
N SER A 43 -27.76 15.18 7.21
CA SER A 43 -28.98 15.99 7.04
C SER A 43 -30.29 15.19 7.13
N GLU A 44 -30.26 13.87 6.88
CA GLU A 44 -31.40 12.95 7.05
C GLU A 44 -31.54 12.38 8.48
N GLY A 45 -30.71 12.80 9.44
CA GLY A 45 -30.70 12.28 10.81
C GLY A 45 -30.14 10.86 10.94
N LYS A 46 -29.53 10.32 9.88
CA LYS A 46 -28.92 8.98 9.87
C LYS A 46 -27.44 9.06 10.22
N ALA A 47 -26.99 8.20 11.12
CA ALA A 47 -25.59 8.09 11.49
C ALA A 47 -24.75 7.55 10.31
N TYR A 48 -23.56 8.11 10.12
CA TYR A 48 -22.56 7.69 9.16
C TYR A 48 -21.16 7.72 9.79
N LEU A 49 -20.27 6.90 9.23
CA LEU A 49 -18.85 6.92 9.52
C LEU A 49 -18.09 7.38 8.27
N THR A 50 -16.97 8.05 8.46
CA THR A 50 -16.02 8.28 7.35
C THR A 50 -15.35 6.96 6.95
N LEU A 51 -14.77 6.91 5.74
CA LEU A 51 -13.99 5.76 5.29
C LEU A 51 -12.89 5.40 6.30
N GLU A 52 -12.18 6.42 6.81
CA GLU A 52 -11.10 6.24 7.78
C GLU A 52 -11.63 5.62 9.08
N GLN A 53 -12.77 6.10 9.61
CA GLN A 53 -13.40 5.51 10.79
C GLN A 53 -13.87 4.07 10.56
N ALA A 54 -14.40 3.77 9.38
CA ALA A 54 -14.81 2.41 9.02
C ALA A 54 -13.60 1.47 8.92
N ASP A 55 -12.48 1.93 8.36
CA ASP A 55 -11.23 1.16 8.26
C ASP A 55 -10.65 0.86 9.64
N GLN A 56 -10.78 1.78 10.60
CA GLN A 56 -10.38 1.54 12.00
C GLN A 56 -11.21 0.43 12.65
N VAL A 57 -12.53 0.40 12.39
CA VAL A 57 -13.42 -0.67 12.86
C VAL A 57 -13.06 -2.00 12.19
N ARG A 58 -12.76 -2.01 10.89
CA ARG A 58 -12.27 -3.22 10.18
C ARG A 58 -10.97 -3.74 10.78
N ALA A 59 -10.02 -2.85 11.04
CA ALA A 59 -8.72 -3.18 11.63
C ALA A 59 -8.89 -3.77 13.05
N LEU A 60 -9.72 -3.13 13.88
CA LEU A 60 -10.04 -3.66 15.22
C LEU A 60 -10.69 -5.04 15.11
N ARG A 61 -11.62 -5.23 14.18
CA ARG A 61 -12.31 -6.51 14.04
C ARG A 61 -11.38 -7.63 13.57
N ASN A 62 -10.45 -7.33 12.66
CA ASN A 62 -9.40 -8.25 12.26
C ASN A 62 -8.50 -8.62 13.45
N HIS A 63 -8.20 -7.68 14.34
CA HIS A 63 -7.46 -7.96 15.57
C HIS A 63 -8.27 -8.85 16.53
N VAL A 64 -9.54 -8.52 16.80
CA VAL A 64 -10.42 -9.31 17.67
C VAL A 64 -10.61 -10.73 17.14
N ASN A 65 -10.72 -10.91 15.82
CA ASN A 65 -10.80 -12.24 15.21
C ASN A 65 -9.53 -13.07 15.41
N LYS A 66 -8.36 -12.43 15.51
CA LYS A 66 -7.06 -13.10 15.74
C LYS A 66 -6.77 -13.37 17.21
N THR A 67 -7.09 -12.42 18.10
CA THR A 67 -6.68 -12.45 19.52
C THR A 67 -7.84 -12.78 20.47
N GLY A 68 -9.08 -12.77 19.98
CA GLY A 68 -10.29 -12.94 20.78
C GLY A 68 -10.63 -11.77 21.70
N LYS A 69 -9.80 -10.72 21.75
CA LYS A 69 -9.93 -9.59 22.68
C LYS A 69 -9.79 -8.24 21.97
N ARG A 70 -10.47 -7.22 22.51
CA ARG A 70 -10.38 -5.83 22.04
C ARG A 70 -9.13 -5.14 22.58
N SER A 71 -8.79 -5.43 23.83
CA SER A 71 -7.59 -4.93 24.50
C SER A 71 -6.32 -5.29 23.72
N GLY A 72 -5.41 -4.32 23.57
CA GLY A 72 -4.17 -4.50 22.82
C GLY A 72 -4.23 -4.03 21.37
N PHE A 73 -5.41 -3.62 20.88
CA PHE A 73 -5.51 -2.93 19.60
C PHE A 73 -5.01 -1.48 19.74
N SER A 74 -3.87 -1.18 19.13
CA SER A 74 -3.39 0.21 18.93
C SER A 74 -3.66 0.61 17.50
N ASN A 75 -4.39 1.72 17.34
CA ASN A 75 -4.66 2.29 16.04
C ASN A 75 -3.48 3.19 15.64
N ASN A 76 -2.46 2.63 14.98
CA ASN A 76 -1.39 3.43 14.36
C ASN A 76 -1.86 4.07 13.05
N SER A 77 -3.05 4.69 13.05
CA SER A 77 -3.47 5.57 11.98
C SER A 77 -2.57 6.79 12.05
N ILE A 78 -1.61 6.87 11.13
CA ILE A 78 -0.85 8.09 10.84
C ILE A 78 -1.90 9.16 10.59
N VAL A 79 -2.11 10.03 11.58
CA VAL A 79 -2.98 11.18 11.49
C VAL A 79 -2.47 11.98 10.30
N LYS A 80 -3.27 12.10 9.25
CA LYS A 80 -3.06 13.16 8.25
C LYS A 80 -3.07 14.45 9.03
N ALA A 81 -1.91 15.09 9.12
CA ALA A 81 -1.79 16.45 9.58
C ALA A 81 -2.70 17.30 8.68
N ASP A 82 -3.80 17.77 9.23
CA ASP A 82 -4.50 18.91 8.66
C ASP A 82 -3.65 20.12 9.04
N ASP A 83 -2.83 20.59 8.09
CA ASP A 83 -1.89 21.72 8.21
C ASP A 83 -2.60 23.08 8.31
N SER A 84 -3.74 23.15 8.98
CA SER A 84 -4.53 24.36 9.10
C SER A 84 -5.23 24.47 10.45
N ASN A 85 -4.45 24.70 11.51
CA ASN A 85 -4.80 25.57 12.65
C ASN A 85 -3.72 25.45 13.74
N LEU A 86 -2.51 25.95 13.45
CA LEU A 86 -1.64 26.43 14.51
C LEU A 86 -2.21 27.77 15.00
N ALA A 87 -2.49 27.84 16.31
CA ALA A 87 -2.84 29.02 17.11
C ALA A 87 -4.34 29.33 17.32
N LYS A 88 -4.82 28.88 18.48
CA LYS A 88 -5.76 29.48 19.47
C LYS A 88 -6.47 28.31 20.17
N GLY A 89 -6.27 27.97 21.43
CA GLY A 89 -5.98 28.77 22.62
C GLY A 89 -7.11 28.53 23.63
N SER A 90 -6.79 28.25 24.89
CA SER A 90 -7.61 28.56 26.09
C SER A 90 -6.85 27.97 27.27
N GLU A 91 -6.10 28.75 28.04
CA GLU A 91 -6.61 29.50 29.19
C GLU A 91 -7.61 28.72 30.05
N ALA A 92 -7.16 28.54 31.30
CA ALA A 92 -7.70 27.77 32.38
C ALA A 92 -8.95 28.38 33.00
N THR A 93 -9.78 27.56 33.66
CA THR A 93 -9.96 27.69 35.12
C THR A 93 -10.77 26.54 35.75
N THR A 94 -10.08 25.83 36.65
CA THR A 94 -10.51 25.38 38.00
C THR A 94 -11.55 24.26 38.18
N SER A 95 -11.02 23.18 38.76
CA SER A 95 -11.62 22.25 39.74
C SER A 95 -12.16 20.91 39.20
N GLU A 96 -11.37 19.88 39.52
CA GLU A 96 -11.71 18.45 39.66
C GLU A 96 -11.65 17.53 38.42
N ILE A 97 -10.76 17.76 37.46
CA ILE A 97 -10.19 16.73 36.55
C ILE A 97 -8.75 17.21 36.21
N GLU A 98 -7.85 16.29 35.84
CA GLU A 98 -6.61 16.49 35.04
C GLU A 98 -5.30 16.05 35.72
N GLY A 99 -4.67 15.07 35.07
CA GLY A 99 -3.33 14.58 35.37
C GLY A 99 -2.88 13.67 34.24
N ASP A 100 -2.97 14.12 33.00
CA ASP A 100 -2.31 13.47 31.86
C ASP A 100 -0.82 13.80 31.97
N VAL A 101 -0.13 13.03 32.81
CA VAL A 101 1.33 13.13 32.95
C VAL A 101 1.94 12.56 31.68
N TYR A 102 2.11 13.40 30.67
CA TYR A 102 2.98 13.08 29.53
C TYR A 102 4.42 13.06 30.04
N VAL A 103 4.85 11.89 30.55
CA VAL A 103 6.26 11.64 30.84
C VAL A 103 6.95 11.48 29.49
N LYS A 104 7.55 12.57 29.00
CA LYS A 104 8.49 12.49 27.88
C LYS A 104 9.57 11.48 28.29
N PRO A 105 9.75 10.37 27.55
CA PRO A 105 10.80 9.42 27.90
C PRO A 105 12.14 10.15 27.85
N GLU A 106 12.95 9.95 28.89
CA GLU A 106 14.25 10.61 29.01
C GLU A 106 15.14 10.28 27.80
N ASN A 107 14.98 9.07 27.22
CA ASN A 107 15.57 8.70 25.95
C ASN A 107 14.50 8.44 24.88
N PRO A 108 14.67 8.96 23.66
CA PRO A 108 13.70 8.80 22.56
C PRO A 108 13.52 7.34 22.12
N THR A 109 14.38 6.44 22.58
CA THR A 109 14.38 5.01 22.24
C THR A 109 13.56 4.15 23.20
N ASP A 110 13.19 4.66 24.38
CA ASP A 110 12.60 3.86 25.45
C ASP A 110 11.18 3.35 25.11
N GLN A 111 10.54 3.99 24.13
CA GLN A 111 9.23 3.59 23.60
C GLN A 111 9.29 2.41 22.61
N PHE A 112 10.48 1.99 22.19
CA PHE A 112 10.64 0.92 21.20
C PHE A 112 11.13 -0.37 21.83
N ASP A 113 10.47 -1.48 21.49
CA ASP A 113 11.06 -2.80 21.66
C ASP A 113 12.12 -3.01 20.56
N VAL A 114 13.36 -2.70 20.90
CA VAL A 114 14.50 -2.73 19.96
C VAL A 114 14.66 -4.11 19.32
N ASN A 115 14.40 -5.21 20.03
CA ASN A 115 14.57 -6.55 19.46
C ASN A 115 13.52 -6.84 18.38
N ASN A 116 12.25 -6.52 18.65
CA ASN A 116 11.18 -6.69 17.67
C ASN A 116 11.29 -5.70 16.50
N LEU A 117 11.75 -4.48 16.76
CA LEU A 117 12.04 -3.49 15.74
C LEU A 117 13.17 -3.96 14.82
N MET A 118 14.28 -4.45 15.39
CA MET A 118 15.39 -4.97 14.61
C MET A 118 15.01 -6.21 13.81
N ARG A 119 14.20 -7.11 14.38
CA ARG A 119 13.69 -8.28 13.67
C ARG A 119 12.81 -7.89 12.48
N SER A 120 11.86 -6.97 12.67
CA SER A 120 10.98 -6.50 11.59
C SER A 120 11.74 -5.73 10.51
N ALA A 121 12.72 -4.89 10.90
CA ALA A 121 13.61 -4.21 9.96
C ALA A 121 14.45 -5.21 9.14
N ALA A 122 14.96 -6.27 9.77
CA ALA A 122 15.72 -7.30 9.07
C ALA A 122 14.86 -8.08 8.07
N GLU A 123 13.62 -8.42 8.43
CA GLU A 123 12.65 -9.08 7.55
C GLU A 123 12.29 -8.19 6.36
N LEU A 124 12.05 -6.89 6.59
CA LEU A 124 11.83 -5.92 5.53
C LEU A 124 13.04 -5.87 4.60
N LYS A 125 14.25 -5.79 5.14
CA LYS A 125 15.46 -5.72 4.32
C LYS A 125 15.67 -6.98 3.50
N ALA A 126 15.43 -8.17 4.08
CA ALA A 126 15.53 -9.43 3.37
C ALA A 126 14.53 -9.49 2.19
N TYR A 127 13.30 -9.02 2.41
CA TYR A 127 12.30 -8.91 1.35
C TYR A 127 12.74 -7.96 0.24
N GLU A 128 13.23 -6.77 0.59
CA GLU A 128 13.74 -5.79 -0.38
C GLU A 128 14.94 -6.30 -1.18
N MET A 129 15.72 -7.23 -0.63
CA MET A 129 16.84 -7.83 -1.35
C MET A 129 16.38 -8.93 -2.31
N ALA A 130 15.39 -9.74 -1.93
CA ALA A 130 14.97 -10.89 -2.72
C ALA A 130 13.90 -10.55 -3.77
N VAL A 131 12.87 -9.82 -3.39
CA VAL A 131 11.66 -9.67 -4.22
C VAL A 131 11.88 -8.84 -5.49
N PRO A 132 12.63 -7.72 -5.48
CA PRO A 132 12.84 -6.96 -6.71
C PRO A 132 13.49 -7.79 -7.82
N ASP A 133 14.44 -8.65 -7.49
CA ASP A 133 15.11 -9.48 -8.50
C ASP A 133 14.21 -10.61 -9.01
N LEU A 134 13.36 -11.19 -8.14
CA LEU A 134 12.33 -12.13 -8.57
C LEU A 134 11.30 -11.47 -9.50
N VAL A 135 10.89 -10.24 -9.19
CA VAL A 135 9.99 -9.46 -10.05
C VAL A 135 10.66 -9.11 -11.37
N LYS A 136 11.92 -8.66 -11.36
CA LYS A 136 12.70 -8.40 -12.59
C LYS A 136 12.79 -9.67 -13.45
N ARG A 137 13.06 -10.83 -12.84
CA ARG A 137 13.12 -12.12 -13.55
C ARG A 137 11.78 -12.45 -14.20
N ALA A 138 10.68 -12.32 -13.46
CA ALA A 138 9.33 -12.60 -13.96
C ALA A 138 8.87 -11.58 -15.02
N LEU A 139 9.33 -10.34 -14.93
CA LEU A 139 9.10 -9.32 -15.95
C LEU A 139 9.86 -9.68 -17.23
N ALA A 140 11.16 -9.97 -17.11
CA ALA A 140 12.01 -10.37 -18.22
C ALA A 140 11.49 -11.63 -18.95
N ASP A 141 10.92 -12.60 -18.22
CA ASP A 141 10.28 -13.79 -18.82
C ASP A 141 9.09 -13.46 -19.73
N LYS A 142 8.45 -12.31 -19.53
CA LYS A 142 7.27 -11.87 -20.30
C LYS A 142 7.61 -10.86 -21.39
N MET A 143 8.81 -10.29 -21.37
CA MET A 143 9.23 -9.31 -22.36
C MET A 143 9.43 -10.00 -23.71
N VAL A 144 8.92 -9.37 -24.75
CA VAL A 144 9.21 -9.71 -26.14
C VAL A 144 10.21 -8.73 -26.72
N TRP A 145 10.66 -9.00 -27.96
CA TRP A 145 11.62 -8.15 -28.67
C TRP A 145 11.29 -6.66 -28.61
N ASP A 146 10.04 -6.30 -28.91
CA ASP A 146 9.57 -4.91 -28.97
C ASP A 146 9.57 -4.20 -27.62
N ASP A 147 9.57 -4.96 -26.51
CA ASP A 147 9.65 -4.39 -25.16
C ASP A 147 11.09 -4.02 -24.78
N LEU A 148 12.08 -4.51 -25.53
CA LEU A 148 13.48 -4.19 -25.29
C LEU A 148 13.79 -2.76 -25.77
N PRO A 149 14.59 -1.99 -25.02
CA PRO A 149 15.18 -0.74 -25.50
C PRO A 149 15.95 -0.93 -26.82
N GLU A 150 15.95 0.11 -27.67
CA GLU A 150 16.59 0.09 -29.00
C GLU A 150 18.06 -0.33 -28.94
N ASP A 151 18.81 0.08 -27.92
CA ASP A 151 20.23 -0.27 -27.78
C ASP A 151 20.45 -1.76 -27.49
N LEU A 152 19.52 -2.42 -26.80
CA LEU A 152 19.56 -3.86 -26.53
C LEU A 152 19.08 -4.67 -27.73
N GLN A 153 18.08 -4.18 -28.45
CA GLN A 153 17.67 -4.73 -29.74
C GLN A 153 18.85 -4.74 -30.72
N GLN A 154 19.51 -3.60 -30.91
CA GLN A 154 20.65 -3.50 -31.85
C GLN A 154 21.77 -4.51 -31.53
N LYS A 155 22.11 -4.66 -30.24
CA LYS A 155 23.14 -5.64 -29.81
C LYS A 155 22.78 -7.07 -30.16
N ILE A 156 21.52 -7.45 -30.05
CA ILE A 156 21.07 -8.80 -30.41
C ILE A 156 21.13 -8.98 -31.92
N THR A 157 20.65 -8.02 -32.70
CA THR A 157 20.73 -8.05 -34.18
C THR A 157 22.19 -8.19 -34.64
N ASP A 158 23.11 -7.40 -34.07
CA ASP A 158 24.53 -7.47 -34.41
C ASP A 158 25.12 -8.86 -34.11
N ALA A 159 24.73 -9.46 -32.98
CA ALA A 159 25.17 -10.80 -32.60
C ALA A 159 24.58 -11.89 -33.53
N GLU A 160 23.32 -11.76 -33.92
CA GLU A 160 22.68 -12.65 -34.89
C GLU A 160 23.32 -12.55 -36.28
N GLU A 161 23.61 -11.33 -36.75
CA GLU A 161 24.32 -11.11 -38.02
C GLU A 161 25.74 -11.66 -37.98
N ALA A 162 26.44 -11.55 -36.85
CA ALA A 162 27.77 -12.11 -36.67
C ALA A 162 27.77 -13.65 -36.60
N ALA A 163 26.72 -14.24 -36.03
CA ALA A 163 26.54 -15.69 -35.93
C ALA A 163 26.01 -16.33 -37.22
N ASN A 164 25.35 -15.55 -38.09
CA ASN A 164 24.84 -16.04 -39.36
C ASN A 164 25.97 -16.03 -40.41
N PRO A 165 26.36 -17.19 -40.97
CA PRO A 165 27.39 -17.20 -42.01
C PRO A 165 26.89 -16.39 -43.22
N LYS A 166 27.55 -15.24 -43.49
CA LYS A 166 27.27 -14.34 -44.62
C LYS A 166 27.19 -15.06 -45.98
N TYR A 167 27.74 -16.26 -46.08
CA TYR A 167 27.66 -17.14 -47.24
C TYR A 167 27.29 -18.54 -46.80
N THR A 168 26.17 -19.05 -47.29
CA THR A 168 25.86 -20.48 -47.21
C THR A 168 26.57 -21.21 -48.35
N PRO A 169 26.97 -22.49 -48.19
CA PRO A 169 27.55 -23.28 -49.28
C PRO A 169 26.68 -23.28 -50.55
N VAL A 170 25.36 -23.21 -50.39
CA VAL A 170 24.39 -23.08 -51.49
C VAL A 170 24.57 -21.74 -52.23
N SER A 171 24.64 -20.61 -51.50
CA SER A 171 24.86 -19.28 -52.10
C SER A 171 26.20 -19.16 -52.84
N ILE A 172 27.22 -19.92 -52.41
CA ILE A 172 28.52 -20.00 -53.07
C ILE A 172 28.41 -20.84 -54.35
N ALA A 173 27.75 -22.00 -54.28
CA ALA A 173 27.54 -22.88 -55.43
C ALA A 173 26.72 -22.19 -56.53
N ASP A 174 25.67 -21.45 -56.19
CA ASP A 174 24.84 -20.71 -57.15
C ASP A 174 25.64 -19.62 -57.87
N LYS A 175 26.50 -18.87 -57.14
CA LYS A 175 27.40 -17.88 -57.74
C LYS A 175 28.42 -18.52 -58.69
N LEU A 176 29.00 -19.65 -58.31
CA LEU A 176 29.95 -20.39 -59.15
C LEU A 176 29.29 -20.92 -60.44
N LEU A 177 28.07 -21.48 -60.33
CA LEU A 177 27.31 -21.95 -61.48
C LEU A 177 26.88 -20.80 -62.41
N ALA A 178 26.47 -19.66 -61.85
CA ALA A 178 26.14 -18.47 -62.63
C ALA A 178 27.35 -17.93 -63.40
N GLN A 179 28.54 -17.89 -62.77
CA GLN A 179 29.79 -17.50 -63.43
C GLN A 179 30.18 -18.47 -64.55
N SER A 180 30.03 -19.78 -64.33
CA SER A 180 30.28 -20.80 -65.35
C SER A 180 29.35 -20.69 -66.56
N ARG A 181 28.10 -20.24 -66.36
CA ARG A 181 27.09 -20.11 -67.42
C ARG A 181 27.14 -18.77 -68.15
N GLY A 182 27.60 -17.71 -67.48
CA GLY A 182 27.72 -16.36 -68.03
C GLY A 182 29.10 -16.00 -68.60
N GLY A 183 30.11 -16.86 -68.43
CA GLY A 183 31.44 -16.73 -69.01
C GLY A 183 31.60 -17.54 -70.29
N SER A 184 30.96 -17.11 -71.38
CA SER A 184 31.26 -17.50 -72.77
C SER A 184 30.86 -16.38 -73.71
#